data_AF-A0A2V2RS19-F1
#
_entry.id   AF-A0A2V2RS19-F1
#
_cell.length_a   1.000
_cell.length_b   1.000
_cell.length_c   1.000
_cell.angle_alpha   90.00
_cell.angle_beta   90.00
_cell.angle_gamma   90.00
#
_symmetry.space_group_name_H-M   'P 1'
#
loop_
_entity.id
_entity.type
_entity.pdbx_description
1 polymer ?
#
loop_
_entity_poly.entity_id
_entity_poly.type
_entity_poly.pdbx_seq_one_letter_code
_entity_poly.pdbx_strand_id
1 'polypeptide(L)'
;MVFGPSLRAQPDQPADGATVKDGKAFSVRGQELEVLKKVLKLPFDVEVYTNGTFKVAGGKERELHEGQILRRDGWILNTDGSIEPVFDHVTQETGQLLVVRDGEPASIGEEMTFPNGLTIFPDGWCNYPSGAHARLADGQLFGLDGGAVPAKDTATLIDGVVVVQKDGMMISLNPVNIMGMNDSTKVYGTGFIQSPDGTMFPLEEGQTVFIEGRASRS
;
A
#
# COMPACT_ATOMS: atom_id res chain seq x y z
N MET A 1 -28.14 46.24 -13.87
CA MET A 1 -27.13 45.52 -14.68
C MET A 1 -26.60 44.41 -13.79
N VAL A 2 -26.92 43.15 -14.10
CA VAL A 2 -26.65 41.97 -13.28
C VAL A 2 -25.24 41.47 -13.60
N PHE A 3 -24.34 41.43 -12.62
CA PHE A 3 -23.08 40.71 -12.73
C PHE A 3 -23.28 39.31 -12.15
N GLY A 4 -23.28 38.30 -13.01
CA GLY A 4 -23.36 36.90 -12.61
C GLY A 4 -22.10 36.44 -11.86
N PRO A 5 -22.21 35.47 -10.94
CA PRO A 5 -21.04 34.92 -10.28
C PRO A 5 -20.19 34.16 -11.31
N SER A 6 -18.93 34.59 -11.43
CA SER A 6 -17.91 33.85 -12.18
C SER A 6 -17.71 32.48 -11.55
N LEU A 7 -18.02 31.41 -12.28
CA LEU A 7 -17.53 30.06 -12.02
C LEU A 7 -16.00 30.10 -12.08
N ARG A 8 -15.35 30.28 -10.93
CA ARG A 8 -13.93 29.98 -10.81
C ARG A 8 -13.81 28.46 -10.82
N ALA A 9 -13.16 27.91 -11.83
CA ALA A 9 -12.70 26.53 -11.81
C ALA A 9 -11.92 26.31 -10.51
N GLN A 10 -12.42 25.42 -9.66
CA GLN A 10 -11.63 24.97 -8.51
C GLN A 10 -10.33 24.37 -9.05
N PRO A 11 -9.17 24.64 -8.41
CA PRO A 11 -7.94 23.95 -8.75
C PRO A 11 -8.20 22.45 -8.67
N ASP A 12 -7.81 21.73 -9.72
CA ASP A 12 -7.95 20.28 -9.89
C ASP A 12 -7.30 19.62 -8.67
N GLN A 13 -8.10 19.26 -7.67
CA GLN A 13 -7.58 18.55 -6.51
C GLN A 13 -7.01 17.22 -7.00
N PRO A 14 -5.76 16.89 -6.65
CA PRO A 14 -5.15 15.64 -7.09
C PRO A 14 -6.00 14.47 -6.58
N ALA A 15 -6.29 13.51 -7.45
CA ALA A 15 -7.03 12.31 -7.06
C ALA A 15 -6.28 11.56 -5.95
N ASP A 16 -7.04 10.94 -5.05
CA ASP A 16 -6.51 10.08 -3.98
C ASP A 16 -6.08 8.72 -4.53
N GLY A 17 -6.56 8.34 -5.71
CA GLY A 17 -6.18 7.12 -6.40
C GLY A 17 -7.03 6.82 -7.63
N ALA A 18 -6.99 5.56 -8.05
CA ALA A 18 -7.83 4.99 -9.09
C ALA A 18 -8.37 3.62 -8.68
N THR A 19 -9.51 3.23 -9.24
CA THR A 19 -10.12 1.91 -9.05
C THR A 19 -10.79 1.47 -10.35
N VAL A 20 -11.03 0.16 -10.50
CA VAL A 20 -11.87 -0.39 -11.57
C VAL A 20 -13.15 -0.91 -10.95
N LYS A 21 -14.28 -0.47 -11.52
CA LYS A 21 -15.60 -0.92 -11.14
C LYS A 21 -16.48 -1.16 -12.38
N ASP A 22 -17.18 -2.28 -12.45
CA ASP A 22 -18.03 -2.66 -13.58
C ASP A 22 -17.31 -2.53 -14.93
N GLY A 23 -16.01 -2.88 -14.97
CA GLY A 23 -15.17 -2.79 -16.16
C GLY A 23 -14.81 -1.37 -16.62
N LYS A 24 -15.01 -0.35 -15.77
CA LYS A 24 -14.64 1.04 -16.04
C LYS A 24 -13.62 1.53 -15.01
N ALA A 25 -12.65 2.31 -15.45
CA ALA A 25 -11.71 2.99 -14.57
C ALA A 25 -12.32 4.27 -13.97
N PHE A 26 -12.12 4.47 -12.67
CA PHE A 26 -12.55 5.64 -11.91
C PHE A 26 -11.39 6.27 -11.15
N SER A 27 -11.40 7.59 -11.02
CA SER A 27 -10.52 8.31 -10.10
C SER A 27 -11.24 8.43 -8.77
N VAL A 28 -10.52 8.17 -7.69
CA VAL A 28 -11.03 8.24 -6.33
C VAL A 28 -10.71 9.62 -5.75
N ARG A 29 -11.71 10.30 -5.19
CA ARG A 29 -11.56 11.55 -4.44
C ARG A 29 -12.42 11.46 -3.17
N GLY A 30 -11.80 11.14 -2.04
CA GLY A 30 -12.53 10.75 -0.83
C GLY A 30 -13.47 9.57 -1.11
N GLN A 31 -14.78 9.80 -0.96
CA GLN A 31 -15.84 8.81 -1.24
C GLN A 31 -16.42 8.93 -2.66
N GLU A 32 -15.96 9.89 -3.46
CA GLU A 32 -16.48 10.14 -4.80
C GLU A 32 -15.69 9.35 -5.86
N LEU A 33 -16.41 8.78 -6.82
CA LEU A 33 -15.86 8.11 -7.99
C LEU A 33 -16.22 8.89 -9.25
N GLU A 34 -15.21 9.31 -10.01
CA GLU A 34 -15.39 9.92 -11.32
C GLU A 34 -14.79 9.03 -12.41
N VAL A 35 -15.56 8.75 -13.48
CA VAL A 35 -15.07 7.95 -14.61
C VAL A 35 -13.85 8.61 -15.25
N LEU A 36 -12.78 7.85 -15.48
CA LEU A 36 -11.57 8.35 -16.14
C LEU A 36 -11.86 8.76 -17.60
N LYS A 37 -11.91 10.08 -17.81
CA LYS A 37 -11.89 10.81 -19.11
C LYS A 37 -10.61 10.63 -19.94
N LYS A 38 -9.49 10.55 -19.24
CA LYS A 38 -8.13 10.73 -19.72
C LYS A 38 -7.18 9.96 -18.81
N VAL A 39 -5.92 9.81 -19.24
CA VAL A 39 -4.86 9.25 -18.40
C VAL A 39 -4.77 10.05 -17.10
N LEU A 40 -4.89 9.35 -15.97
CA LEU A 40 -4.68 9.91 -14.65
C LEU A 40 -3.21 9.74 -14.28
N LYS A 41 -2.56 10.86 -13.90
CA LYS A 41 -1.18 10.84 -13.42
C LYS A 41 -1.20 10.91 -11.90
N LEU A 42 -0.62 9.89 -11.27
CA LEU A 42 -0.39 9.83 -9.83
C LEU A 42 1.11 10.06 -9.56
N PRO A 43 1.52 10.34 -8.31
CA PRO A 43 2.92 10.37 -7.91
C PRO A 43 3.68 9.08 -8.28
N PHE A 44 5.01 9.12 -8.23
CA PHE A 44 5.90 7.99 -8.57
C PHE A 44 5.82 7.53 -10.04
N ASP A 45 5.57 8.47 -10.96
CA ASP A 45 5.45 8.23 -12.40
C ASP A 45 4.40 7.16 -12.74
N VAL A 46 3.34 7.11 -11.95
CA VAL A 46 2.22 6.20 -12.14
C VAL A 46 1.23 6.82 -13.12
N GLU A 47 0.96 6.13 -14.23
CA GLU A 47 -0.03 6.50 -15.21
C GLU A 47 -1.15 5.46 -15.23
N VAL A 48 -2.39 5.88 -14.96
CA VAL A 48 -3.58 5.02 -15.02
C VAL A 48 -4.39 5.36 -16.26
N TYR A 49 -4.67 4.36 -17.07
CA TYR A 49 -5.36 4.47 -18.36
C TYR A 49 -6.87 4.24 -18.21
N THR A 50 -7.64 4.72 -19.18
CA THR A 50 -9.11 4.69 -19.14
C THR A 50 -9.71 3.29 -19.25
N ASN A 51 -8.92 2.30 -19.69
CA ASN A 51 -9.26 0.88 -19.78
C ASN A 51 -8.96 0.11 -18.48
N GLY A 52 -8.50 0.78 -17.41
CA GLY A 52 -8.20 0.12 -16.14
C GLY A 52 -6.80 -0.49 -16.06
N THR A 53 -5.93 -0.25 -17.05
CA THR A 53 -4.51 -0.60 -16.92
C THR A 53 -3.70 0.55 -16.33
N PHE A 54 -2.51 0.27 -15.82
CA PHE A 54 -1.58 1.28 -15.34
C PHE A 54 -0.12 0.91 -15.66
N LYS A 55 0.75 1.93 -15.65
CA LYS A 55 2.22 1.82 -15.72
C LYS A 55 2.86 2.55 -14.57
N VAL A 56 4.07 2.16 -14.23
CA VAL A 56 4.91 2.82 -13.23
C VAL A 56 6.27 3.08 -13.87
N ALA A 57 6.72 4.34 -13.87
CA ALA A 57 8.03 4.75 -14.37
C ALA A 57 8.37 4.24 -15.80
N GLY A 58 7.36 4.13 -16.68
CA GLY A 58 7.54 3.63 -18.05
C GLY A 58 7.75 2.12 -18.19
N GLY A 59 7.56 1.36 -17.10
CA GLY A 59 7.62 -0.09 -17.07
C GLY A 59 6.44 -0.78 -17.76
N LYS A 60 6.22 -2.05 -17.40
CA LYS A 60 5.19 -2.91 -18.02
C LYS A 60 3.76 -2.44 -17.68
N GLU A 61 2.83 -2.60 -18.61
CA GLU A 61 1.39 -2.44 -18.33
C GLU A 61 0.90 -3.53 -17.40
N ARG A 62 0.18 -3.11 -16.36
CA ARG A 62 -0.51 -3.98 -15.41
C ARG A 62 -1.99 -3.65 -15.38
N GLU A 63 -2.81 -4.63 -15.07
CA GLU A 63 -4.25 -4.45 -14.88
C GLU A 63 -4.54 -4.07 -13.43
N LEU A 64 -5.45 -3.12 -13.24
CA LEU A 64 -6.10 -2.91 -11.94
C LEU A 64 -7.37 -3.76 -11.94
N HIS A 65 -7.44 -4.75 -11.06
CA HIS A 65 -8.56 -5.66 -10.98
C HIS A 65 -9.77 -5.01 -10.30
N GLU A 66 -10.95 -5.57 -10.56
CA GLU A 66 -12.21 -5.11 -9.98
C GLU A 66 -12.12 -5.03 -8.45
N GLY A 67 -12.47 -3.89 -7.88
CA GLY A 67 -12.42 -3.65 -6.44
C GLY A 67 -11.04 -3.30 -5.87
N GLN A 68 -9.95 -3.42 -6.63
CA GLN A 68 -8.65 -2.90 -6.21
C GLN A 68 -8.64 -1.36 -6.25
N ILE A 69 -7.86 -0.76 -5.35
CA ILE A 69 -7.65 0.68 -5.31
C ILE A 69 -6.16 0.98 -5.40
N LEU A 70 -5.72 1.53 -6.53
CA LEU A 70 -4.39 2.09 -6.71
C LEU A 70 -4.34 3.49 -6.11
N ARG A 71 -3.67 3.62 -4.97
CA ARG A 71 -3.61 4.85 -4.20
C ARG A 71 -2.49 5.77 -4.69
N ARG A 72 -2.66 7.07 -4.47
CA ARG A 72 -1.67 8.12 -4.79
C ARG A 72 -0.31 7.95 -4.13
N ASP A 73 -0.22 7.15 -3.08
CA ASP A 73 1.01 6.88 -2.36
C ASP A 73 1.81 5.70 -2.94
N GLY A 74 1.35 5.14 -4.08
CA GLY A 74 2.03 4.07 -4.79
C GLY A 74 1.72 2.67 -4.25
N TRP A 75 0.59 2.49 -3.57
CA TRP A 75 0.15 1.21 -3.04
C TRP A 75 -1.19 0.79 -3.64
N ILE A 76 -1.33 -0.48 -3.98
CA ILE A 76 -2.62 -1.12 -4.28
C ILE A 76 -3.20 -1.62 -2.96
N LEU A 77 -4.48 -1.31 -2.73
CA LEU A 77 -5.32 -1.99 -1.76
C LEU A 77 -6.13 -3.06 -2.49
N ASN A 78 -5.96 -4.30 -2.04
CA ASN A 78 -6.69 -5.47 -2.52
C ASN A 78 -8.03 -5.61 -1.79
N THR A 79 -8.93 -6.37 -2.40
CA THR A 79 -10.28 -6.62 -1.85
C THR A 79 -10.26 -7.45 -0.56
N ASP A 80 -9.17 -8.17 -0.29
CA ASP A 80 -8.94 -8.92 0.95
C ASP A 80 -8.33 -8.04 2.08
N GLY A 81 -8.17 -6.74 1.84
CA GLY A 81 -7.60 -5.79 2.77
C GLY A 81 -6.07 -5.76 2.79
N SER A 82 -5.41 -6.62 2.00
CA SER A 82 -3.96 -6.58 1.83
C SER A 82 -3.54 -5.38 0.98
N ILE A 83 -2.30 -4.93 1.16
CA ILE A 83 -1.70 -3.84 0.43
C ILE A 83 -0.31 -4.21 -0.07
N GLU A 84 -0.02 -3.77 -1.29
CA GLU A 84 1.24 -4.01 -1.97
C GLU A 84 1.72 -2.75 -2.70
N PRO A 85 3.03 -2.46 -2.73
CA PRO A 85 3.54 -1.34 -3.50
C PRO A 85 3.53 -1.64 -4.99
N VAL A 86 3.32 -0.62 -5.82
CA VAL A 86 3.39 -0.78 -7.28
C VAL A 86 4.79 -0.61 -7.86
N PHE A 87 5.74 -0.10 -7.08
CA PHE A 87 7.12 0.10 -7.52
C PHE A 87 7.98 -1.13 -7.28
N ASP A 88 9.11 -1.18 -7.98
CA ASP A 88 10.09 -2.25 -7.83
C ASP A 88 10.69 -2.25 -6.43
N HIS A 89 10.75 -3.43 -5.83
CA HIS A 89 11.24 -3.59 -4.46
C HIS A 89 11.76 -5.00 -4.22
N VAL A 90 12.45 -5.17 -3.10
CA VAL A 90 12.84 -6.46 -2.52
C VAL A 90 12.08 -6.63 -1.22
N THR A 91 11.55 -7.83 -1.00
CA THR A 91 10.78 -8.19 0.20
C THR A 91 11.11 -9.61 0.64
N GLN A 92 10.86 -9.90 1.90
CA GLN A 92 10.83 -11.27 2.40
C GLN A 92 9.38 -11.68 2.64
N GLU A 93 8.96 -12.76 2.01
CA GLU A 93 7.61 -13.30 2.15
C GLU A 93 7.70 -14.78 2.50
N THR A 94 7.13 -15.17 3.64
CA THR A 94 7.14 -16.58 4.13
C THR A 94 8.55 -17.18 4.19
N GLY A 95 9.54 -16.35 4.57
CA GLY A 95 10.95 -16.72 4.62
C GLY A 95 11.65 -16.85 3.26
N GLN A 96 11.01 -16.49 2.16
CA GLN A 96 11.63 -16.42 0.83
C GLN A 96 11.93 -14.98 0.46
N LEU A 97 13.16 -14.73 0.00
CA LEU A 97 13.56 -13.43 -0.50
C LEU A 97 13.13 -13.27 -1.97
N LEU A 98 12.33 -12.25 -2.24
CA LEU A 98 11.78 -11.95 -3.54
C LEU A 98 12.26 -10.58 -4.02
N VAL A 99 12.65 -10.49 -5.29
CA VAL A 99 12.73 -9.22 -6.01
C VAL A 99 11.46 -9.10 -6.86
N VAL A 100 10.75 -8.01 -6.70
CA VAL A 100 9.55 -7.69 -7.47
C VAL A 100 9.93 -6.59 -8.46
N ARG A 101 9.80 -6.89 -9.76
CA ARG A 101 10.01 -5.91 -10.84
C ARG A 101 8.78 -5.85 -11.70
N ASP A 102 8.26 -4.65 -11.95
CA ASP A 102 7.04 -4.46 -12.72
C ASP A 102 5.86 -5.30 -12.18
N GLY A 103 5.81 -5.53 -10.86
CA GLY A 103 4.81 -6.38 -10.20
C GLY A 103 5.02 -7.89 -10.38
N GLU A 104 6.12 -8.33 -10.97
CA GLU A 104 6.46 -9.75 -11.13
C GLU A 104 7.48 -10.18 -10.07
N PRO A 105 7.10 -11.04 -9.11
CA PRO A 105 8.02 -11.56 -8.11
C PRO A 105 8.94 -12.62 -8.71
N ALA A 106 10.22 -12.57 -8.34
CA ALA A 106 11.22 -13.59 -8.66
C ALA A 106 12.07 -13.89 -7.42
N SER A 107 12.33 -15.17 -7.16
CA SER A 107 13.23 -15.58 -6.09
C SER A 107 14.66 -15.14 -6.36
N ILE A 108 15.34 -14.68 -5.32
CA ILE A 108 16.74 -14.30 -5.38
C ILE A 108 17.60 -15.51 -5.03
N GLY A 109 18.36 -16.03 -6.00
CA GLY A 109 19.23 -17.19 -5.83
C GLY A 109 20.68 -16.86 -5.45
N GLU A 110 21.10 -15.60 -5.60
CA GLU A 110 22.45 -15.11 -5.32
C GLU A 110 22.37 -13.81 -4.51
N GLU A 111 23.45 -13.40 -3.85
CA GLU A 111 23.46 -12.13 -3.13
C GLU A 111 23.18 -10.93 -4.06
N MET A 112 22.46 -9.93 -3.56
CA MET A 112 22.14 -8.70 -4.30
C MET A 112 22.72 -7.50 -3.57
N THR A 113 23.63 -6.78 -4.22
CA THR A 113 24.17 -5.51 -3.72
C THR A 113 23.45 -4.33 -4.36
N PHE A 114 22.90 -3.46 -3.51
CA PHE A 114 22.16 -2.26 -3.90
C PHE A 114 23.12 -1.07 -4.10
N PRO A 115 22.69 -0.02 -4.83
CA PRO A 115 23.50 1.17 -5.07
C PRO A 115 23.99 1.88 -3.80
N ASN A 116 23.23 1.79 -2.70
CA ASN A 116 23.62 2.36 -1.42
C ASN A 116 24.66 1.54 -0.64
N GLY A 117 25.07 0.36 -1.15
CA GLY A 117 26.02 -0.55 -0.52
C GLY A 117 25.40 -1.58 0.43
N LEU A 118 24.07 -1.61 0.57
CA LEU A 118 23.36 -2.72 1.22
C LEU A 118 23.58 -3.99 0.39
N THR A 119 23.94 -5.09 1.03
CA THR A 119 23.94 -6.42 0.39
C THR A 119 22.92 -7.31 1.09
N ILE A 120 22.03 -7.94 0.34
CA ILE A 120 21.07 -8.92 0.85
C ILE A 120 21.39 -10.30 0.30
N PHE A 121 21.44 -11.31 1.16
CA PHE A 121 21.71 -12.69 0.82
C PHE A 121 20.40 -13.48 0.64
N PRO A 122 20.41 -14.59 -0.15
CA PRO A 122 19.21 -15.42 -0.37
C PRO A 122 18.53 -15.96 0.90
N ASP A 123 19.27 -16.05 2.02
CA ASP A 123 18.76 -16.50 3.31
C ASP A 123 18.12 -15.38 4.17
N GLY A 124 18.06 -14.17 3.62
CA GLY A 124 17.49 -12.98 4.24
C GLY A 124 18.47 -12.19 5.11
N TRP A 125 19.76 -12.57 5.18
CA TRP A 125 20.75 -11.72 5.86
C TRP A 125 21.02 -10.44 5.07
N CYS A 126 21.27 -9.35 5.79
CA CYS A 126 21.58 -8.04 5.26
C CYS A 126 22.90 -7.53 5.84
N ASN A 127 23.81 -7.10 4.98
CA ASN A 127 25.01 -6.36 5.33
C ASN A 127 24.79 -4.89 4.99
N TYR A 128 24.76 -4.04 6.00
CA TYR A 128 24.59 -2.61 5.82
C TYR A 128 25.92 -1.92 5.50
N PRO A 129 25.89 -0.76 4.81
CA PRO A 129 27.10 0.02 4.53
C PRO A 129 27.89 0.44 5.77
N SER A 130 27.20 0.53 6.92
CA SER A 130 27.80 0.83 8.22
C SER A 130 28.62 -0.33 8.82
N GLY A 131 28.58 -1.52 8.21
CA GLY A 131 29.12 -2.77 8.76
C GLY A 131 28.17 -3.46 9.75
N ALA A 132 26.95 -2.95 9.96
CA ALA A 132 25.93 -3.65 10.73
C ALA A 132 25.41 -4.87 9.94
N HIS A 133 25.03 -5.91 10.68
CA HIS A 133 24.43 -7.13 10.14
C HIS A 133 23.08 -7.36 10.80
N ALA A 134 22.04 -7.56 10.00
CA ALA A 134 20.72 -7.92 10.50
C ALA A 134 19.99 -8.82 9.51
N ARG A 135 18.89 -9.43 9.94
CA ARG A 135 18.01 -10.20 9.05
C ARG A 135 16.86 -9.33 8.57
N LEU A 136 16.49 -9.47 7.31
CA LEU A 136 15.24 -8.92 6.78
C LEU A 136 14.06 -9.60 7.47
N ALA A 137 13.15 -8.81 8.04
CA ALA A 137 11.93 -9.35 8.61
C ALA A 137 10.92 -9.66 7.48
N ASP A 138 10.06 -10.66 7.71
CA ASP A 138 8.92 -10.90 6.81
C ASP A 138 8.10 -9.61 6.71
N GLY A 139 7.72 -9.24 5.48
CA GLY A 139 6.97 -8.02 5.19
C GLY A 139 7.77 -6.72 5.22
N GLN A 140 9.07 -6.77 5.51
CA GLN A 140 9.95 -5.60 5.34
C GLN A 140 10.31 -5.42 3.86
N LEU A 141 10.25 -4.18 3.39
CA LEU A 141 10.48 -3.84 1.99
C LEU A 141 11.71 -2.93 1.84
N PHE A 142 12.50 -3.17 0.80
CA PHE A 142 13.57 -2.29 0.33
C PHE A 142 13.32 -1.89 -1.12
N GLY A 143 13.46 -0.60 -1.45
CA GLY A 143 13.52 -0.17 -2.84
C GLY A 143 14.78 -0.70 -3.53
N LEU A 144 14.81 -0.70 -4.86
CA LEU A 144 16.01 -1.12 -5.62
C LEU A 144 17.21 -0.15 -5.49
N ASP A 145 17.02 1.00 -4.84
CA ASP A 145 18.09 1.89 -4.38
C ASP A 145 18.70 1.46 -3.04
N GLY A 146 18.09 0.47 -2.37
CA GLY A 146 18.43 -0.04 -1.05
C GLY A 146 17.80 0.76 0.11
N GLY A 147 16.94 1.73 -0.19
CA GLY A 147 16.21 2.50 0.80
C GLY A 147 15.11 1.66 1.46
N ALA A 148 15.01 1.69 2.78
CA ALA A 148 13.93 1.01 3.50
C ALA A 148 12.59 1.68 3.16
N VAL A 149 11.62 0.86 2.75
CA VAL A 149 10.24 1.29 2.51
C VAL A 149 9.44 0.90 3.75
N PRO A 150 8.87 1.87 4.48
CA PRO A 150 8.06 1.57 5.66
C PRO A 150 6.91 0.63 5.30
N ALA A 151 6.84 -0.50 6.01
CA ALA A 151 5.67 -1.35 5.96
C ALA A 151 4.45 -0.52 6.40
N LYS A 152 3.37 -0.64 5.65
CA LYS A 152 2.09 -0.02 5.99
C LYS A 152 1.21 -1.08 6.60
N ASP A 153 0.52 -0.68 7.67
CA ASP A 153 -0.42 -1.55 8.35
C ASP A 153 -1.85 -1.18 7.92
N THR A 154 -2.74 -2.16 7.85
CA THR A 154 -4.16 -1.96 7.54
C THR A 154 -5.04 -2.71 8.51
N ALA A 155 -6.26 -2.21 8.69
CA ALA A 155 -7.36 -2.94 9.30
C ALA A 155 -8.58 -2.82 8.40
N THR A 156 -9.15 -3.95 8.02
CA THR A 156 -10.31 -4.03 7.13
C THR A 156 -11.37 -4.91 7.76
N LEU A 157 -12.64 -4.52 7.68
CA LEU A 157 -13.77 -5.40 8.03
C LEU A 157 -14.30 -6.05 6.75
N ILE A 158 -14.24 -7.38 6.68
CA ILE A 158 -14.63 -8.17 5.49
C ILE A 158 -15.46 -9.35 5.95
N ASP A 159 -16.68 -9.44 5.44
CA ASP A 159 -17.67 -10.46 5.78
C ASP A 159 -17.88 -10.60 7.30
N GLY A 160 -17.90 -9.47 8.01
CA GLY A 160 -18.00 -9.43 9.47
C GLY A 160 -16.76 -9.89 10.23
N VAL A 161 -15.64 -10.16 9.54
CA VAL A 161 -14.34 -10.52 10.13
C VAL A 161 -13.36 -9.37 9.98
N VAL A 162 -12.70 -8.98 11.07
CA VAL A 162 -11.64 -7.98 11.01
C VAL A 162 -10.36 -8.64 10.55
N VAL A 163 -9.83 -8.20 9.42
CA VAL A 163 -8.56 -8.62 8.84
C VAL A 163 -7.55 -7.49 8.98
N VAL A 164 -6.38 -7.80 9.54
CA VAL A 164 -5.31 -6.84 9.77
C VAL A 164 -4.09 -7.26 8.95
N GLN A 165 -3.53 -6.34 8.17
CA GLN A 165 -2.16 -6.47 7.71
C GLN A 165 -1.26 -5.76 8.72
N LYS A 166 -0.35 -6.51 9.33
CA LYS A 166 0.64 -5.97 10.25
C LYS A 166 2.02 -6.47 9.88
N ASP A 167 2.95 -5.54 9.63
CA ASP A 167 4.32 -5.87 9.22
C ASP A 167 4.33 -6.85 8.02
N GLY A 168 3.44 -6.62 7.05
CA GLY A 168 3.25 -7.47 5.87
C GLY A 168 2.53 -8.81 6.09
N MET A 169 2.22 -9.19 7.34
CA MET A 169 1.47 -10.41 7.62
C MET A 169 -0.03 -10.14 7.72
N MET A 170 -0.84 -11.00 7.07
CA MET A 170 -2.30 -10.98 7.17
C MET A 170 -2.78 -11.77 8.38
N ILE A 171 -3.64 -11.17 9.20
CA ILE A 171 -4.14 -11.74 10.45
C ILE A 171 -5.65 -11.48 10.58
N SER A 172 -6.44 -12.55 10.61
CA SER A 172 -7.87 -12.46 10.94
C SER A 172 -8.06 -12.43 12.46
N LEU A 173 -8.85 -11.48 12.95
CA LEU A 173 -9.16 -11.32 14.37
C LEU A 173 -10.53 -11.90 14.71
N ASN A 174 -10.55 -12.80 15.69
CA ASN A 174 -11.81 -13.21 16.32
C ASN A 174 -12.35 -12.06 17.20
N PRO A 175 -13.66 -12.02 17.49
CA PRO A 175 -14.29 -10.94 18.28
C PRO A 175 -13.69 -10.67 19.66
N VAL A 176 -12.98 -11.64 20.25
CA VAL A 176 -12.32 -11.51 21.55
C VAL A 176 -10.87 -11.02 21.47
N ASN A 177 -10.29 -10.97 20.27
CA ASN A 177 -8.90 -10.59 20.07
C ASN A 177 -8.76 -9.07 19.95
N ILE A 178 -7.62 -8.57 20.41
CA ILE A 178 -7.19 -7.19 20.24
C ILE A 178 -5.79 -7.23 19.66
N MET A 179 -5.57 -6.54 18.54
CA MET A 179 -4.27 -6.38 17.92
C MET A 179 -3.73 -4.99 18.22
N GLY A 180 -2.50 -4.91 18.72
CA GLY A 180 -1.76 -3.66 18.84
C GLY A 180 -0.95 -3.39 17.57
N MET A 181 -1.06 -2.16 17.05
CA MET A 181 -0.40 -1.72 15.83
C MET A 181 0.86 -0.92 16.15
N ASN A 182 1.67 -0.65 15.13
CA ASN A 182 2.97 -0.01 15.29
C ASN A 182 2.91 1.46 15.76
N ASP A 183 1.78 2.15 15.55
CA ASP A 183 1.54 3.51 16.00
C ASP A 183 0.85 3.60 17.37
N SER A 184 0.67 2.47 18.06
CA SER A 184 -0.14 2.31 19.29
C SER A 184 -1.65 2.29 19.07
N THR A 185 -2.13 2.28 17.83
CA THR A 185 -3.53 1.99 17.51
C THR A 185 -3.87 0.57 17.97
N LYS A 186 -5.10 0.36 18.45
CA LYS A 186 -5.61 -0.98 18.77
C LYS A 186 -6.78 -1.32 17.88
N VAL A 187 -6.70 -2.49 17.26
CA VAL A 187 -7.76 -3.04 16.40
C VAL A 187 -8.44 -4.17 17.15
N TYR A 188 -9.73 -4.04 17.36
CA TYR A 188 -10.54 -5.03 18.06
C TYR A 188 -11.23 -5.92 17.03
N GLY A 189 -11.23 -7.24 17.25
CA GLY A 189 -11.94 -8.17 16.37
C GLY A 189 -13.45 -7.99 16.35
N THR A 190 -14.01 -7.14 17.21
CA THR A 190 -15.41 -6.68 17.16
C THR A 190 -15.67 -5.62 16.08
N GLY A 191 -14.64 -5.16 15.35
CA GLY A 191 -14.78 -4.10 14.35
C GLY A 191 -14.60 -2.69 14.92
N PHE A 192 -14.04 -2.52 16.11
CA PHE A 192 -13.70 -1.20 16.64
C PHE A 192 -12.21 -0.91 16.52
N ILE A 193 -11.86 0.35 16.30
CA ILE A 193 -10.48 0.84 16.32
C ILE A 193 -10.35 1.89 17.43
N GLN A 194 -9.28 1.76 18.22
CA GLN A 194 -8.82 2.77 19.17
C GLN A 194 -7.59 3.48 18.61
N SER A 195 -7.72 4.77 18.30
CA SER A 195 -6.59 5.63 17.95
C SER A 195 -5.65 5.84 19.13
N PRO A 196 -4.39 6.28 18.90
CA PRO A 196 -3.40 6.48 19.96
C PRO A 196 -3.80 7.53 21.01
N ASP A 197 -4.67 8.47 20.64
CA ASP A 197 -5.26 9.49 21.52
C ASP A 197 -6.39 8.94 22.41
N GLY A 198 -6.77 7.67 22.24
CA GLY A 198 -7.85 6.99 22.94
C GLY A 198 -9.21 7.08 22.25
N THR A 199 -9.33 7.82 21.14
CA THR A 199 -10.57 7.94 20.36
C THR A 199 -10.97 6.58 19.79
N MET A 200 -12.26 6.25 19.91
CA MET A 200 -12.82 4.98 19.42
C MET A 200 -13.76 5.25 18.24
N PHE A 201 -13.65 4.44 17.19
CA PHE A 201 -14.59 4.48 16.07
C PHE A 201 -14.82 3.06 15.50
N PRO A 202 -16.01 2.78 14.94
CA PRO A 202 -16.28 1.50 14.29
C PRO A 202 -15.70 1.47 12.86
N LEU A 203 -15.32 0.27 12.42
CA LEU A 203 -15.13 -0.09 11.02
C LEU A 203 -16.48 -0.45 10.40
N GLU A 204 -16.74 0.09 9.23
CA GLU A 204 -17.85 -0.32 8.38
C GLU A 204 -17.46 -1.50 7.48
N GLU A 205 -18.45 -2.27 7.02
CA GLU A 205 -18.22 -3.41 6.14
C GLU A 205 -17.57 -2.97 4.83
N GLY A 206 -16.46 -3.60 4.45
CA GLY A 206 -15.63 -3.23 3.31
C GLY A 206 -14.76 -1.98 3.55
N GLN A 207 -14.78 -1.38 4.74
CA GLN A 207 -13.92 -0.25 5.06
C GLN A 207 -12.52 -0.73 5.44
N THR A 208 -11.50 -0.15 4.78
CA THR A 208 -10.10 -0.27 5.19
C THR A 208 -9.61 1.01 5.83
N VAL A 209 -8.94 0.88 6.96
CA VAL A 209 -8.21 1.95 7.64
C VAL A 209 -6.72 1.69 7.53
N PHE A 210 -5.98 2.71 7.11
CA PHE A 210 -4.53 2.68 7.06
C PHE A 210 -3.96 3.16 8.38
N ILE A 211 -2.94 2.45 8.86
CA ILE A 211 -2.30 2.69 10.15
C ILE A 211 -0.83 2.95 9.84
N GLU A 212 -0.37 4.17 10.11
CA GLU A 212 1.00 4.56 9.74
C GLU A 212 2.02 3.81 10.61
N GLY A 213 2.75 2.89 10.01
CA GLY A 213 3.85 2.21 10.68
C GLY A 213 4.91 3.23 11.12
N ARG A 214 5.17 3.33 12.42
CA ARG A 214 6.42 3.96 12.89
C ARG A 214 7.54 2.96 12.67
N ALA A 215 8.43 3.24 11.72
CA ALA A 215 9.73 2.58 11.70
C ALA A 215 10.44 2.90 13.02
N SER A 216 10.51 1.93 13.93
CA SER A 216 11.39 2.03 15.08
C SER A 216 12.82 2.09 14.53
N ARG A 217 13.49 3.23 14.77
CA ARG A 217 14.94 3.27 14.66
C ARG A 217 15.49 2.34 15.73
N SER A 218 16.00 1.17 15.33
CA SER A 218 16.97 0.42 16.14
C SER A 218 18.36 1.03 15.99
#